data_AF-T1II58-F1
#
_entry.id   AF-T1II58-F1
#
_cell.length_a   1.000
_cell.length_b   1.000
_cell.length_c   1.000
_cell.angle_alpha   90.00
_cell.angle_beta   90.00
_cell.angle_gamma   90.00
#
_symmetry.space_group_name_H-M   'P 1'
#
loop_
_entity.id
_entity.type
_entity.pdbx_description
1 polymer ?
#
loop_
_entity_poly.entity_id
_entity_poly.type
_entity_poly.pdbx_seq_one_letter_code
_entity_poly.pdbx_strand_id
1 'polypeptide(L)'
;MASNEQIKAKVGNLPAYKACVTSCEELLRKITVTAMFPWRLLLFFAFLSIGGLLAYDINSSGNFHDSRTGRFLNDVGFLAVVQHGCHRVGVYCVEFYKWVVDNVPIYTVKFVEFSRPYVALFWDYLYVCGVYVVDVTEDARNYLNLHVPHVLQWVSRWKMRFSRWKMRFSRWKMRFSRWKMRFSRWKMRFSRWKMRFSRWKMQFSRWKMQFSPGKCSFHVGKCSFHVGKCSFHVGKCSFHVGKCSFH
;
A
#
# COMPACT_ATOMS: atom_id res chain seq x y z
N MET A 1 4.48 -19.16 58.16
CA MET A 1 3.71 -17.93 57.88
C MET A 1 3.01 -18.12 56.55
N ALA A 2 1.68 -18.22 56.52
CA ALA A 2 0.95 -18.34 55.24
C ALA A 2 1.12 -17.03 54.46
N SER A 3 1.44 -17.10 53.16
CA SER A 3 1.56 -15.90 52.33
C SER A 3 0.19 -15.21 52.22
N ASN A 4 0.18 -13.88 52.15
CA ASN A 4 -1.04 -13.06 52.07
C ASN A 4 -2.00 -13.51 50.95
N GLU A 5 -1.47 -14.09 49.87
CA GLU A 5 -2.24 -14.67 48.77
C GLU A 5 -3.10 -15.88 49.19
N GLN A 6 -2.60 -16.75 50.06
CA GLN A 6 -3.35 -17.92 50.52
C GLN A 6 -4.51 -17.54 51.47
N ILE A 7 -4.31 -16.49 52.27
CA ILE A 7 -5.36 -15.96 53.15
C ILE A 7 -6.47 -15.33 52.32
N LYS A 8 -6.12 -14.56 51.28
CA LYS A 8 -7.07 -13.94 50.36
C LYS A 8 -7.89 -14.99 49.59
N ALA A 9 -7.26 -16.08 49.15
CA ALA A 9 -7.95 -17.19 48.48
C ALA A 9 -8.92 -17.94 49.41
N LYS A 10 -8.56 -18.14 50.68
CA LYS A 10 -9.45 -18.77 51.67
C LYS A 10 -10.65 -17.88 52.01
N VAL A 11 -10.43 -16.59 52.27
CA VAL A 11 -11.51 -15.63 52.54
C VAL A 11 -12.42 -15.45 51.33
N GLY A 12 -11.83 -15.42 50.12
CA GLY A 12 -12.57 -15.33 48.86
C GLY A 12 -13.52 -16.50 48.59
N ASN A 13 -13.25 -17.67 49.17
CA ASN A 13 -14.08 -18.86 49.00
C ASN A 13 -15.15 -19.06 50.09
N LEU A 14 -15.20 -18.20 51.13
CA LEU A 14 -16.30 -18.24 52.08
C LEU A 14 -17.62 -17.83 51.38
N PRO A 15 -18.71 -18.60 51.55
CA PRO A 15 -20.00 -18.30 50.91
C PRO A 15 -20.55 -16.93 51.32
N ALA A 16 -20.31 -16.49 52.56
CA ALA A 16 -20.69 -15.16 53.04
C ALA A 16 -19.95 -14.02 52.32
N TYR A 17 -18.67 -14.20 52.01
CA TYR A 17 -17.89 -13.20 51.28
C TYR A 17 -18.39 -13.06 49.83
N LYS A 18 -18.65 -14.18 49.15
CA LYS A 18 -19.22 -14.17 47.79
C LYS A 18 -20.58 -13.50 47.74
N ALA A 19 -21.48 -13.81 48.68
CA ALA A 19 -22.80 -13.18 48.76
C ALA A 19 -22.72 -11.65 48.97
N CYS A 20 -21.78 -11.19 49.79
CA CYS A 20 -21.50 -9.78 50.00
C CYS A 20 -20.99 -9.09 48.72
N VAL A 21 -20.03 -9.71 48.02
CA VAL A 21 -19.48 -9.17 46.76
C VAL A 21 -20.58 -9.05 45.71
N THR A 22 -21.39 -10.09 45.51
CA THR A 22 -22.50 -10.07 44.54
C THR A 22 -23.53 -8.99 44.90
N SER A 23 -23.83 -8.80 46.19
CA SER A 23 -24.74 -7.73 46.63
C SER A 23 -24.16 -6.33 46.38
N CYS A 24 -22.85 -6.15 46.60
CA CYS A 24 -22.15 -4.91 46.28
C CYS A 24 -22.13 -4.62 44.77
N GLU A 25 -21.92 -5.64 43.93
CA GLU A 25 -21.97 -5.52 42.47
C GLU A 25 -23.36 -5.13 41.98
N GLU A 26 -24.42 -5.72 42.54
CA GLU A 26 -25.81 -5.38 42.25
C GLU A 26 -26.13 -3.92 42.63
N LEU A 27 -25.65 -3.47 43.80
CA LEU A 27 -25.77 -2.07 44.24
C LEU A 27 -25.00 -1.12 43.34
N LEU A 28 -23.76 -1.46 42.98
CA LEU A 28 -22.94 -0.68 42.06
C LEU A 28 -23.62 -0.53 40.69
N ARG A 29 -24.21 -1.61 40.18
CA ARG A 29 -24.98 -1.61 38.92
C ARG A 29 -26.18 -0.68 39.00
N LYS A 30 -26.93 -0.69 40.11
CA LYS A 30 -28.06 0.22 40.32
C LYS A 30 -27.63 1.68 40.41
N ILE A 31 -26.52 1.97 41.08
CA ILE A 31 -25.97 3.34 41.19
C ILE A 31 -25.48 3.85 39.83
N THR A 32 -24.78 3.02 39.04
CA THR A 32 -24.30 3.42 37.71
C THR A 32 -25.43 3.63 36.71
N VAL A 33 -26.49 2.80 36.74
CA VAL A 33 -27.67 3.00 35.89
C VAL A 33 -28.44 4.26 36.28
N THR A 34 -28.50 4.62 37.56
CA THR A 34 -29.19 5.85 38.02
C THR A 34 -28.39 7.12 37.72
N ALA A 35 -27.06 7.03 37.67
CA ALA A 35 -26.17 8.13 37.28
C ALA A 35 -26.20 8.47 35.77
N MET A 36 -26.91 7.69 34.94
CA MET A 36 -27.03 7.92 33.49
C MET A 36 -28.06 8.99 33.11
N PHE A 37 -28.85 9.55 34.04
CA PHE A 37 -29.67 10.71 33.70
C PHE A 37 -28.76 11.95 33.62
N PRO A 38 -28.59 12.57 32.43
CA PRO A 38 -27.49 13.48 32.17
C PRO A 38 -27.81 14.89 32.68
N TRP A 39 -28.02 15.02 33.99
CA TRP A 39 -28.28 16.30 34.67
C TRP A 39 -27.27 17.38 34.27
N ARG A 40 -26.02 17.01 34.02
CA ARG A 40 -24.98 17.94 33.54
C ARG A 40 -25.28 18.51 32.15
N LEU A 41 -25.75 17.67 31.22
CA LEU A 41 -26.16 18.13 29.89
C LEU A 41 -27.47 18.92 29.96
N LEU A 42 -28.42 18.48 30.77
CA LEU A 42 -29.69 19.19 30.98
C LEU A 42 -29.47 20.58 31.58
N LEU A 43 -28.64 20.70 32.61
CA LEU A 43 -28.26 21.98 33.19
C LEU A 43 -27.50 22.85 32.17
N PHE A 44 -26.58 22.27 31.41
CA PHE A 44 -25.86 22.98 30.35
C PHE A 44 -26.81 23.54 29.29
N PHE A 45 -27.74 22.72 28.77
CA PHE A 45 -28.76 23.19 27.82
C PHE A 45 -29.73 24.19 28.45
N ALA A 46 -30.07 24.05 29.73
CA ALA A 46 -30.88 25.03 30.46
C ALA A 46 -30.16 26.38 30.56
N PHE A 47 -28.88 26.42 30.96
CA PHE A 47 -28.10 27.65 31.01
C PHE A 47 -27.92 28.28 29.62
N LEU A 48 -27.66 27.47 28.58
CA LEU A 48 -27.60 27.96 27.20
C LEU A 48 -28.95 28.54 26.73
N SER A 49 -30.07 27.91 27.08
CA SER A 49 -31.39 28.44 26.75
C SER A 49 -31.70 29.74 27.47
N ILE A 50 -31.34 29.86 28.76
CA ILE A 50 -31.53 31.09 29.53
C ILE A 50 -30.64 32.20 28.98
N GLY A 51 -29.36 31.92 28.73
CA GLY A 51 -28.42 32.86 28.12
C GLY A 51 -28.84 33.29 26.72
N GLY A 52 -29.34 32.36 25.90
CA GLY A 52 -29.87 32.64 24.57
C GLY A 52 -31.13 33.51 24.60
N LEU A 53 -32.05 33.27 25.53
CA LEU A 53 -33.23 34.11 25.73
C LEU A 53 -32.87 35.52 26.19
N LEU A 54 -31.91 35.65 27.11
CA LEU A 54 -31.38 36.95 27.54
C LEU A 54 -30.72 37.71 26.39
N ALA A 55 -29.87 37.04 25.60
CA ALA A 55 -29.21 37.64 24.45
C ALA A 55 -30.21 38.07 23.36
N TYR A 56 -31.24 37.24 23.11
CA TYR A 56 -32.30 37.57 22.16
C TYR A 56 -33.12 38.77 22.64
N ASP A 57 -33.51 38.82 23.92
CA ASP A 57 -34.26 39.95 24.51
C ASP A 57 -33.47 41.26 24.34
N ILE A 58 -32.19 41.27 24.70
CA ILE A 58 -31.31 42.45 24.59
C ILE A 58 -31.11 42.87 23.13
N ASN A 59 -30.90 41.91 22.22
CA ASN A 59 -30.71 42.21 20.81
C ASN A 59 -32.00 42.74 20.16
N SER A 60 -33.16 42.24 20.60
CA SER A 60 -34.46 42.69 20.10
C SER A 60 -34.83 44.09 20.61
N SER A 61 -34.40 44.48 21.82
CA SER A 61 -34.61 45.81 22.38
C SER A 61 -33.53 46.82 21.98
N GLY A 62 -32.47 46.39 21.30
CA GLY A 62 -31.33 47.22 20.88
C GLY A 62 -30.33 47.51 21.99
N ASN A 63 -30.80 47.90 23.18
CA ASN A 63 -29.97 48.19 24.36
C ASN A 63 -30.40 47.37 25.58
N PHE A 64 -29.45 47.14 26.50
CA PHE A 64 -29.68 46.39 27.74
C PHE A 64 -30.68 47.10 28.68
N HIS A 65 -30.60 48.42 28.79
CA HIS A 65 -31.46 49.19 29.70
C HIS A 65 -32.94 49.19 29.28
N ASP A 66 -33.22 49.05 27.98
CA ASP A 66 -34.58 49.04 27.43
C ASP A 66 -35.18 47.62 27.38
N SER A 67 -34.34 46.60 27.55
CA SER A 67 -34.75 45.19 27.59
C SER A 67 -35.66 44.90 28.80
N ARG A 68 -36.52 43.88 28.68
CA ARG A 68 -37.41 43.48 29.79
C ARG A 68 -36.58 42.91 30.95
N THR A 69 -35.54 42.17 30.61
CA THR A 69 -34.60 41.57 31.56
C THR A 69 -33.76 42.62 32.27
N GLY A 70 -33.26 43.64 31.57
CA GLY A 70 -32.54 44.76 32.17
C GLY A 70 -33.39 45.58 33.15
N ARG A 71 -34.66 45.84 32.81
CA ARG A 71 -35.61 46.50 33.73
C ARG A 71 -35.89 45.67 34.97
N PHE A 72 -36.18 44.38 34.80
CA PHE A 72 -36.37 43.46 35.94
C PHE A 72 -35.13 43.42 36.87
N LEU A 73 -33.92 43.35 36.30
CA LEU A 73 -32.69 43.35 37.09
C LEU A 73 -32.43 44.69 37.79
N ASN A 74 -32.91 45.79 37.23
CA ASN A 74 -32.87 47.10 37.86
C ASN A 74 -33.86 47.18 39.03
N ASP A 75 -35.09 46.70 38.84
CA ASP A 75 -36.16 46.72 39.85
C ASP A 75 -35.81 45.87 41.08
N VAL A 76 -35.11 44.74 40.87
CA VAL A 76 -34.59 43.88 41.95
C VAL A 76 -33.33 44.48 42.63
N GLY A 77 -32.78 45.58 42.10
CA GLY A 77 -31.58 46.23 42.63
C GLY A 77 -30.28 45.46 42.35
N PHE A 78 -30.33 44.38 41.55
CA PHE A 78 -29.18 43.52 41.26
C PHE A 78 -28.09 44.26 40.48
N LEU A 79 -28.46 45.19 39.59
CA LEU A 79 -27.50 45.98 38.82
C LEU A 79 -26.59 46.84 39.71
N ALA A 80 -27.11 47.42 40.79
CA ALA A 80 -26.30 48.20 41.72
C ALA A 80 -25.26 47.34 42.46
N VAL A 81 -25.65 46.12 42.86
CA VAL A 81 -24.74 45.15 43.51
C VAL A 81 -23.66 44.70 42.54
N VAL A 82 -24.03 44.39 41.29
CA VAL A 82 -23.07 44.03 40.23
C VAL A 82 -22.11 45.17 39.95
N GLN A 83 -22.59 46.40 39.81
CA GLN A 83 -21.75 47.57 39.54
C GLN A 83 -20.77 47.84 40.70
N HIS A 84 -21.23 47.73 41.94
CA HIS A 84 -20.36 47.85 43.11
C HIS A 84 -19.32 46.72 43.18
N GLY A 85 -19.70 45.48 42.84
CA GLY A 85 -18.80 44.34 42.70
C GLY A 85 -17.73 44.55 41.63
N CYS A 86 -18.14 44.96 40.42
CA CYS A 86 -17.25 45.25 39.30
C CYS A 86 -16.27 46.37 39.64
N HIS A 87 -16.71 47.42 40.35
CA HIS A 87 -15.82 48.49 40.79
C HIS A 87 -14.73 47.98 41.75
N ARG A 88 -15.10 47.17 42.75
CA ARG A 88 -14.11 46.58 43.68
C ARG A 88 -13.13 45.66 42.96
N VAL A 89 -13.62 44.80 42.06
CA VAL A 89 -12.76 43.94 41.23
C VAL A 89 -11.80 44.79 40.40
N GLY A 90 -12.27 45.90 39.80
CA GLY A 90 -11.44 46.84 39.06
C GLY A 90 -10.29 47.41 39.90
N VAL A 91 -10.57 47.84 41.14
CA VAL A 91 -9.54 48.35 42.06
C VAL A 91 -8.49 47.27 42.37
N TYR A 92 -8.93 46.06 42.74
CA TYR A 92 -8.00 44.95 43.02
C TYR A 92 -7.18 44.54 41.79
N CYS A 93 -7.76 44.55 40.60
CA CYS A 93 -7.03 44.26 39.36
C CYS A 93 -5.92 45.28 39.10
N VAL A 94 -6.17 46.57 39.36
CA VAL A 94 -5.16 47.62 39.21
C VAL A 94 -4.04 47.48 40.24
N GLU A 95 -4.36 47.17 41.50
CA GLU A 95 -3.35 46.92 42.54
C GLU A 95 -2.51 45.68 42.24
N PHE A 96 -3.16 44.60 41.80
CA PHE A 96 -2.47 43.40 41.37
C PHE A 96 -1.55 43.68 40.18
N TYR A 97 -2.02 44.41 39.17
CA TYR A 97 -1.20 44.76 38.01
C TYR A 97 0.04 45.57 38.41
N LYS A 98 -0.12 46.56 39.29
CA LYS A 98 1.01 47.34 39.85
C LYS A 98 2.02 46.42 40.55
N TRP A 99 1.54 45.55 41.44
CA TRP A 99 2.39 44.58 42.12
C TRP A 99 3.15 43.68 41.13
N VAL A 100 2.48 43.18 40.08
CA VAL A 100 3.09 42.34 39.06
C VAL A 100 4.21 43.09 38.34
N VAL A 101 3.96 44.33 37.89
CA VAL A 101 4.95 45.14 37.18
C VAL A 101 6.20 45.38 38.04
N ASP A 102 6.03 45.61 39.34
CA ASP A 102 7.15 45.85 40.25
C ASP A 102 7.93 44.57 40.62
N ASN A 103 7.23 43.43 40.73
CA ASN A 103 7.83 42.18 41.24
C ASN A 103 8.40 41.28 40.12
N VAL A 104 7.75 41.22 38.96
CA VAL A 104 8.23 40.40 37.82
C VAL A 104 9.70 40.65 37.46
N PRO A 105 10.19 41.90 37.30
CA PRO A 105 11.60 42.12 36.94
C PRO A 105 12.58 41.59 38.00
N ILE A 106 12.21 41.56 39.27
CA ILE A 106 13.05 41.04 40.36
C ILE A 106 13.21 39.52 40.22
N TYR A 107 12.12 38.82 39.90
CA TYR A 107 12.16 37.37 39.70
C TYR A 107 12.85 36.98 38.40
N THR A 108 12.68 37.76 37.33
CA THR A 108 13.36 37.47 36.05
C THR A 108 14.87 37.62 36.17
N VAL A 109 15.37 38.67 36.83
CA VAL A 109 16.83 38.85 37.05
C VAL A 109 17.39 37.69 37.87
N LYS A 110 16.75 37.31 38.98
CA LYS A 110 17.17 36.15 39.79
C LYS A 110 17.19 34.85 38.99
N PHE A 111 16.18 34.63 38.16
CA PHE A 111 16.10 33.46 37.29
C PHE A 111 17.22 33.46 36.24
N VAL A 112 17.52 34.62 35.64
CA VAL A 112 18.62 34.75 34.67
C VAL A 112 19.97 34.51 35.34
N GLU A 113 20.22 35.06 36.53
CA GLU A 113 21.46 34.83 37.27
C GLU A 113 21.64 33.36 37.63
N PHE A 114 20.57 32.70 38.10
CA PHE A 114 20.58 31.28 38.40
C PHE A 114 20.83 30.41 37.15
N SER A 115 20.19 30.73 36.01
CA SER A 115 20.27 29.91 34.79
C SER A 115 21.52 30.17 33.94
N ARG A 116 22.12 31.36 34.02
CA ARG A 116 23.31 31.75 33.25
C ARG A 116 24.47 30.73 33.27
N PRO A 117 24.94 30.21 34.43
CA PRO A 117 26.04 29.24 34.43
C PRO A 117 25.64 27.90 33.78
N TYR A 118 24.40 27.46 33.93
CA TYR A 118 23.92 26.21 33.31
C TYR A 118 23.79 26.34 31.79
N VAL A 119 23.28 27.48 31.31
CA VAL A 119 23.18 27.76 29.88
C VAL A 119 24.57 27.87 29.25
N ALA A 120 25.53 28.52 29.92
CA ALA A 120 26.92 28.59 29.45
C ALA A 120 27.55 27.19 29.36
N LEU A 121 27.44 26.39 30.42
CA LEU A 121 27.94 25.00 30.45
C LEU A 121 27.30 24.14 29.34
N PHE A 122 26.01 24.32 29.10
CA PHE A 122 25.29 23.61 28.05
C PHE A 122 25.84 23.95 26.66
N TRP A 123 26.09 25.23 26.39
CA TRP A 123 26.70 25.66 25.12
C TRP A 123 28.12 25.14 24.95
N ASP A 124 28.93 25.15 26.01
CA ASP A 124 30.29 24.60 25.98
C ASP A 124 30.27 23.09 25.69
N TYR A 125 29.36 22.35 26.35
CA TYR A 125 29.20 20.91 26.10
C TYR A 125 28.73 20.64 24.66
N LEU A 126 27.74 21.39 24.18
CA LEU A 126 27.27 21.29 22.78
C LEU A 126 28.39 21.58 21.79
N TYR A 127 29.22 22.60 22.05
CA TYR A 127 30.35 22.95 21.20
C TYR A 127 31.36 21.80 21.15
N VAL A 128 31.78 21.28 22.31
CA VAL A 128 32.72 20.15 22.39
C VAL A 128 32.15 18.90 21.73
N CYS A 129 30.88 18.57 21.97
CA CYS A 129 30.21 17.46 21.30
C CYS A 129 30.14 17.67 19.79
N GLY A 130 29.88 18.90 19.32
CA GLY A 130 29.86 19.26 17.92
C GLY A 130 31.23 19.02 17.25
N VAL A 131 32.31 19.53 17.86
CA VAL A 131 33.68 19.33 17.37
C VAL A 131 34.04 17.84 17.38
N TYR A 132 33.73 17.12 18.46
CA TYR A 132 33.97 15.68 18.54
C TYR A 132 33.24 14.89 17.45
N VAL A 133 31.97 15.21 17.17
CA VAL A 133 31.21 14.56 16.08
C VAL A 133 31.83 14.88 14.72
N VAL A 134 32.28 16.12 14.51
CA VAL A 134 32.98 16.50 13.28
C VAL A 134 34.26 15.66 13.14
N ASP A 135 35.11 15.61 14.16
CA ASP A 135 36.37 14.85 14.11
C ASP A 135 36.13 13.35 13.88
N VAL A 136 35.20 12.74 14.62
CA VAL A 136 34.84 11.31 14.45
C VAL A 136 34.26 11.01 13.07
N THR A 137 33.55 11.98 12.46
CA THR A 137 32.97 11.81 11.12
C THR A 137 33.91 12.25 10.00
N GLU A 138 35.14 12.68 10.28
CA GLU A 138 36.08 13.15 9.27
C GLU A 138 36.42 12.06 8.24
N ASP A 139 36.81 10.88 8.70
CA ASP A 139 37.16 9.76 7.82
C ASP A 139 35.99 9.35 6.93
N ALA A 140 34.78 9.27 7.50
CA ALA A 140 33.57 8.95 6.77
C ALA A 140 33.23 10.03 5.73
N ARG A 141 33.37 11.31 6.07
CA ARG A 141 33.13 12.43 5.15
C ARG A 141 34.16 12.44 4.02
N ASN A 142 35.43 12.20 4.32
CA ASN A 142 36.50 12.12 3.32
C ASN A 142 36.28 10.93 2.37
N TYR A 143 35.95 9.76 2.90
CA TYR A 143 35.56 8.60 2.10
C TYR A 143 34.36 8.91 1.19
N LEU A 144 33.31 9.54 1.74
CA LEU A 144 32.13 9.92 0.99
C LEU A 144 32.47 10.90 -0.14
N ASN A 145 33.27 11.93 0.15
CA ASN A 145 33.71 12.93 -0.83
C ASN A 145 34.52 12.33 -1.99
N LEU A 146 35.34 11.31 -1.72
CA LEU A 146 36.08 10.60 -2.75
C LEU A 146 35.17 9.71 -3.60
N HIS A 147 34.27 8.94 -2.97
CA HIS A 147 33.50 7.90 -3.67
C HIS A 147 32.22 8.40 -4.34
N VAL A 148 31.53 9.39 -3.78
CA VAL A 148 30.28 9.94 -4.35
C VAL A 148 30.42 10.40 -5.80
N PRO A 149 31.44 11.20 -6.21
CA PRO A 149 31.55 11.62 -7.60
C PRO A 149 31.75 10.44 -8.56
N HIS A 150 32.51 9.41 -8.16
CA HIS A 150 32.69 8.20 -8.97
C HIS A 150 31.39 7.41 -9.14
N VAL A 151 30.61 7.26 -8.06
CA VAL A 151 29.29 6.61 -8.12
C VAL A 151 28.35 7.40 -9.00
N LEU A 152 28.29 8.73 -8.87
CA LEU A 152 27.45 9.60 -9.70
C LEU A 152 27.81 9.49 -11.19
N GLN A 153 29.11 9.51 -11.52
CA GLN A 153 29.58 9.29 -12.90
C GLN A 153 29.28 7.89 -13.42
N TRP A 154 29.37 6.86 -12.57
CA TRP A 154 28.98 5.51 -12.94
C TRP A 154 27.48 5.41 -13.24
N VAL A 155 26.63 5.98 -12.37
CA VAL A 155 25.17 6.02 -12.54
C VAL A 155 24.80 6.76 -13.84
N SER A 156 25.42 7.90 -14.12
CA SER A 156 25.12 8.68 -15.33
C SER A 156 25.51 7.90 -16.60
N ARG A 157 26.68 7.24 -16.63
CA ARG A 157 27.09 6.36 -17.73
C ARG A 157 26.17 5.15 -17.88
N TRP A 158 25.77 4.54 -16.78
CA TRP A 158 24.86 3.41 -16.78
C TRP A 158 23.50 3.79 -17.35
N LYS A 159 22.94 4.93 -16.94
CA LYS A 159 21.69 5.48 -17.48
C LYS A 159 21.76 5.66 -19.00
N MET A 160 22.85 6.21 -19.53
CA MET A 160 23.04 6.38 -20.98
C MET A 160 23.16 5.05 -21.71
N ARG A 161 23.90 4.08 -21.16
CA ARG A 161 24.02 2.72 -21.72
C ARG A 161 22.68 1.99 -21.71
N PHE A 162 21.92 2.09 -20.63
CA PHE A 162 20.61 1.47 -20.49
C PHE A 162 19.61 2.02 -21.51
N SER A 163 19.57 3.34 -21.71
CA SER A 163 18.76 3.96 -22.76
C SER A 163 19.14 3.47 -24.15
N ARG A 164 20.45 3.35 -24.44
CA ARG A 164 20.96 2.86 -25.73
C ARG A 164 20.63 1.37 -25.94
N TRP A 165 20.73 0.56 -24.88
CA TRP A 165 20.32 -0.84 -24.89
C TRP A 165 18.82 -0.98 -25.13
N LYS A 166 17.98 -0.19 -24.47
CA LYS A 166 16.53 -0.18 -24.66
C LYS A 166 16.15 0.05 -26.12
N MET A 167 16.80 1.02 -26.78
CA MET A 167 16.60 1.28 -28.21
C MET A 167 17.04 0.09 -29.10
N ARG A 168 18.18 -0.53 -28.79
CA ARG A 168 18.65 -1.74 -29.50
C ARG A 168 17.72 -2.92 -29.30
N PHE A 169 17.21 -3.13 -28.09
CA PHE A 169 16.28 -4.20 -27.76
C PHE A 169 14.96 -4.05 -28.52
N SER A 170 14.40 -2.84 -28.58
CA SER A 170 13.22 -2.54 -29.40
C SER A 170 13.46 -2.84 -30.89
N ARG A 171 14.62 -2.43 -31.43
CA ARG A 171 14.99 -2.69 -32.83
C ARG A 171 15.19 -4.20 -33.09
N TRP A 172 15.78 -4.93 -32.14
CA TRP A 172 15.91 -6.38 -32.20
C TRP A 172 14.54 -7.06 -32.18
N LYS A 173 13.62 -6.65 -31.30
CA LYS A 173 12.25 -7.18 -31.23
C LYS A 173 11.53 -7.05 -32.58
N MET A 174 11.67 -5.90 -33.23
CA MET A 174 11.12 -5.70 -34.59
C MET A 174 11.76 -6.63 -35.64
N ARG A 175 13.09 -6.82 -35.59
CA ARG A 175 13.79 -7.75 -36.49
C ARG A 175 13.38 -9.20 -36.25
N PHE A 176 13.23 -9.60 -34.99
CA PHE A 176 12.81 -10.95 -34.60
C PHE A 176 11.39 -11.25 -35.12
N SER A 177 10.45 -10.32 -34.96
CA SER A 177 9.11 -10.44 -35.54
C SER A 177 9.15 -10.60 -37.07
N ARG A 178 10.00 -9.80 -37.75
CA ARG A 178 10.18 -9.89 -39.21
C ARG A 178 10.79 -11.22 -39.63
N TRP A 179 11.76 -11.72 -38.88
CA TRP A 179 12.38 -13.04 -39.10
C TRP A 179 11.36 -14.16 -38.91
N LYS A 180 10.55 -14.11 -37.84
CA LYS A 180 9.47 -15.08 -37.58
C LYS A 180 8.51 -15.17 -38.77
N MET A 181 8.10 -14.02 -39.33
CA MET A 181 7.28 -13.97 -40.54
C MET A 181 7.97 -14.58 -41.77
N ARG A 182 9.27 -14.30 -41.98
CA ARG A 182 10.06 -14.89 -43.08
C ARG A 182 10.22 -16.40 -42.91
N PHE A 183 10.47 -16.88 -41.70
CA PHE A 183 10.60 -18.29 -41.39
C PHE A 183 9.29 -19.05 -41.67
N SER A 184 8.15 -18.51 -41.25
CA SER A 184 6.84 -19.06 -41.61
C SER A 184 6.64 -19.13 -43.13
N ARG A 185 7.01 -18.08 -43.87
CA ARG A 185 6.91 -18.04 -45.33
C ARG A 185 7.86 -19.04 -46.02
N TRP A 186 9.07 -19.22 -45.49
CA TRP A 186 10.01 -20.25 -45.94
C TRP A 186 9.48 -21.66 -45.69
N LYS A 187 8.94 -21.94 -44.49
CA LYS A 187 8.31 -23.23 -44.16
C LYS A 187 7.22 -23.58 -45.17
N MET A 188 6.36 -22.63 -45.52
CA MET A 188 5.33 -22.80 -46.56
C MET A 188 5.94 -23.09 -47.94
N ARG A 189 7.02 -22.39 -48.34
CA ARG A 189 7.72 -22.65 -49.61
C ARG A 189 8.38 -24.03 -49.65
N PHE A 190 9.01 -24.44 -48.54
CA PHE A 190 9.64 -25.74 -48.42
C PHE A 190 8.63 -26.88 -48.55
N SER A 191 7.47 -26.76 -47.88
CA SER A 191 6.36 -27.71 -48.06
C SER A 191 5.91 -27.78 -49.53
N ARG A 192 5.78 -26.63 -50.21
CA ARG A 192 5.40 -26.56 -51.63
C ARG A 192 6.45 -27.21 -52.54
N TRP A 193 7.74 -27.00 -52.25
CA TRP A 193 8.85 -27.65 -52.97
C TRP A 193 8.84 -29.16 -52.76
N LYS A 194 8.63 -29.65 -51.54
CA LYS A 194 8.53 -31.09 -51.23
C LYS A 194 7.43 -31.77 -52.06
N MET A 195 6.28 -31.10 -52.21
CA MET A 195 5.20 -31.56 -53.09
C MET A 195 5.60 -31.60 -54.56
N ARG A 196 6.28 -30.55 -55.06
CA ARG A 196 6.80 -30.51 -56.44
C ARG A 196 7.85 -31.59 -56.70
N PHE A 197 8.77 -31.80 -55.77
CA PHE A 197 9.81 -32.84 -55.87
C PHE A 197 9.19 -34.24 -55.91
N SER A 198 8.16 -34.49 -55.09
CA SER A 198 7.41 -35.75 -55.12
C SER A 198 6.74 -35.97 -56.49
N ARG A 199 6.11 -34.94 -57.05
CA ARG A 199 5.51 -34.98 -58.40
C ARG A 199 6.57 -35.22 -59.49
N TRP A 200 7.72 -34.55 -59.41
CA TRP A 200 8.84 -34.77 -60.34
C TRP A 200 9.36 -36.21 -60.25
N LYS A 201 9.52 -36.75 -59.04
CA LYS A 201 9.94 -38.15 -58.84
C LYS A 201 8.97 -39.12 -59.54
N MET A 202 7.66 -38.89 -59.43
CA MET A 202 6.65 -39.68 -60.14
C MET A 202 6.78 -39.55 -61.67
N GLN A 203 7.01 -38.34 -62.19
CA GLN A 203 7.23 -38.12 -63.63
C GLN A 203 8.51 -38.79 -64.13
N PHE A 204 9.61 -38.70 -63.36
CA PHE A 204 10.87 -39.34 -63.69
C PHE A 204 10.74 -40.88 -63.70
N SER A 205 10.03 -41.45 -62.73
CA SER A 205 9.69 -42.89 -62.75
C SER A 205 8.90 -43.26 -64.02
N ARG A 206 7.93 -42.44 -64.43
CA ARG A 206 7.13 -42.66 -65.63
C ARG A 206 7.96 -42.56 -66.91
N TRP A 207 8.87 -41.59 -67.00
CA TRP A 207 9.83 -41.44 -68.10
C TRP A 207 10.80 -42.62 -68.20
N LYS A 208 11.31 -43.11 -67.07
CA LYS A 208 12.19 -44.29 -67.03
C LYS A 208 11.52 -45.56 -67.56
N MET A 209 10.20 -45.70 -67.32
CA MET A 209 9.40 -46.79 -67.89
C MET A 209 9.24 -46.69 -69.42
N GLN A 210 9.36 -45.49 -70.01
CA GLN A 210 9.28 -45.29 -71.46
C GLN A 210 10.60 -45.56 -72.19
N PHE A 211 11.74 -45.37 -71.53
CA PHE A 211 13.09 -45.55 -72.10
C PHE A 211 13.75 -46.89 -71.77
N SER A 212 13.07 -47.80 -71.08
CA SER A 212 13.57 -49.15 -70.87
C SER A 212 13.17 -50.04 -72.05
N PRO A 213 14.09 -50.49 -72.93
CA PRO A 213 13.78 -51.58 -73.84
C PRO A 213 13.49 -52.82 -73.00
N GLY A 214 12.42 -53.54 -73.35
CA GLY A 214 11.82 -54.59 -72.54
C GLY A 214 12.84 -55.58 -71.95
N LYS A 215 12.86 -55.66 -70.62
CA LYS A 215 13.32 -56.86 -69.92
C LYS A 215 12.12 -57.43 -69.17
N CYS A 216 11.37 -58.28 -69.86
CA CYS A 216 10.46 -59.22 -69.22
C CYS A 216 11.32 -60.34 -68.61
N SER A 217 11.63 -60.25 -67.32
CA SER A 217 12.15 -61.39 -66.56
C SER A 217 10.97 -62.20 -66.03
N PHE A 218 10.76 -63.38 -66.61
CA PHE A 218 9.79 -64.36 -66.15
C PHE A 218 10.33 -65.01 -64.86
N HIS A 219 9.69 -64.76 -63.72
CA HIS A 219 9.95 -65.52 -62.50
C HIS A 219 9.04 -66.75 -62.49
N VAL A 220 9.59 -67.95 -62.67
CA VAL A 220 8.92 -69.21 -62.31
C VAL A 220 8.99 -69.35 -60.79
N GLY A 221 8.01 -68.77 -60.10
CA GLY A 221 7.79 -68.99 -58.68
C GLY A 221 6.74 -70.07 -58.47
N LYS A 222 7.08 -71.11 -57.70
CA LYS A 222 6.15 -72.16 -57.24
C LYS A 222 4.88 -71.53 -56.66
N CYS A 223 3.73 -71.79 -57.29
CA CYS A 223 2.42 -71.45 -56.73
C CYS A 223 2.04 -72.50 -55.69
N SER A 224 1.98 -72.12 -54.41
CA SER A 224 1.26 -72.86 -53.38
C SER A 224 -0.21 -72.39 -53.38
N PHE A 225 -1.12 -73.30 -53.72
CA PHE A 225 -2.56 -73.05 -53.67
C PHE A 225 -3.07 -73.14 -52.24
N HIS A 226 -3.74 -72.09 -51.75
CA HIS A 226 -4.66 -72.17 -50.62
C HIS A 226 -6.08 -71.86 -51.11
N VAL A 227 -7.00 -72.79 -50.84
CA VAL A 227 -8.41 -72.71 -51.21
C VAL A 227 -9.13 -71.72 -50.29
N GLY A 228 -9.63 -70.62 -50.86
CA GLY A 228 -10.51 -69.66 -50.21
C GLY A 228 -11.19 -68.78 -51.25
N LYS A 229 -12.53 -68.81 -51.30
CA LYS A 229 -13.38 -68.16 -52.30
C LYS A 229 -13.10 -66.66 -52.43
N CYS A 230 -12.77 -66.19 -53.64
CA CYS A 230 -13.17 -64.88 -54.17
C CYS A 230 -12.98 -64.84 -55.70
N SER A 231 -13.99 -64.28 -56.37
CA SER A 231 -14.31 -64.34 -57.80
C SER A 231 -13.42 -63.47 -58.70
N PHE A 232 -12.94 -64.04 -59.81
CA PHE A 232 -12.25 -63.32 -60.88
C PHE A 232 -13.09 -63.32 -62.18
N HIS A 233 -13.29 -62.12 -62.74
CA HIS A 233 -13.84 -61.94 -64.08
C HIS A 233 -12.82 -62.36 -65.14
N VAL A 234 -13.24 -63.25 -66.04
CA VAL A 234 -12.43 -63.76 -67.15
C VAL A 234 -12.34 -62.69 -68.26
N GLY A 235 -11.21 -61.99 -68.32
CA GLY A 235 -10.78 -61.27 -69.51
C GLY A 235 -9.91 -62.19 -70.37
N LYS A 236 -10.32 -62.45 -71.62
CA LYS A 236 -9.60 -63.29 -72.59
C LYS A 236 -8.17 -62.77 -72.82
N CYS A 237 -7.17 -63.60 -72.55
CA CYS A 237 -5.83 -63.45 -73.10
C CYS A 237 -5.59 -64.56 -74.12
N SER A 238 -5.58 -64.21 -75.41
CA SER A 238 -5.19 -65.08 -76.51
C SER A 238 -3.67 -65.13 -76.62
N PHE A 239 -3.09 -66.33 -76.56
CA PHE A 239 -1.69 -66.59 -76.90
C PHE A 239 -1.58 -67.00 -78.37
N HIS A 240 -0.83 -66.22 -79.15
CA HIS A 240 -0.36 -66.66 -80.46
C HIS A 240 1.07 -67.19 -80.33
N VAL A 241 1.26 -68.48 -80.63
CA VAL A 241 2.58 -69.07 -80.89
C VAL A 241 2.74 -69.12 -82.41
N GLY A 242 3.60 -68.24 -82.95
CA GLY A 242 3.99 -68.22 -84.35
C GLY A 242 5.46 -68.61 -84.49
N LYS A 243 5.75 -69.53 -85.42
CA LYS A 243 7.04 -70.20 -85.66
C LYS A 243 8.18 -69.21 -86.01
N CYS A 244 9.37 -69.47 -85.47
CA CYS A 244 10.62 -68.93 -86.01
C CYS A 244 11.27 -69.98 -86.92
N SER A 245 11.31 -69.71 -88.22
CA SER A 245 12.19 -70.39 -89.19
C SER A 245 13.50 -69.61 -89.28
N PHE A 246 14.63 -70.29 -89.14
CA PHE A 246 15.95 -69.73 -89.40
C PHE A 246 16.20 -69.72 -90.91
N HIS A 247 16.64 -68.57 -91.43
CA HIS A 247 17.23 -68.43 -92.75
C HIS A 247 18.43 -67.50 -92.67
#